data_AF-A0A965HM65-F1
#
_entry.id   AF-A0A965HM65-F1
#
_cell.length_a   1.000
_cell.length_b   1.000
_cell.length_c   1.000
_cell.angle_alpha   90.00
_cell.angle_beta   90.00
_cell.angle_gamma   90.00
#
_symmetry.space_group_name_H-M   'P 1'
#
loop_
_entity.id
_entity.type
_entity.pdbx_description
1 polymer ?
#
loop_
_entity_poly.entity_id
_entity_poly.type
_entity_poly.pdbx_seq_one_letter_code
_entity_poly.pdbx_strand_id
1 'polypeptide(L)'
;RLAAWLDAGRANDQRNQQLHALVLRVLAAHGRPAQVAEVCAGLREVFGIPWVYLTESGIDIDAWSTLVHDWTTPGCGPVAESQQARLSELAGHAIGSVAWVPVALGETGYALLFLGSEDETRFPLGTGTHYLQQVGEMLQTLLAD
;
A
#
# COMPACT_ATOMS: atom_id res chain seq x y z
N ARG A 1 -27.73 -12.91 3.06
CA ARG A 1 -27.43 -11.58 3.64
C ARG A 1 -26.64 -11.68 4.94
N LEU A 2 -27.05 -12.48 5.94
CA LEU A 2 -26.25 -12.73 7.17
C LEU A 2 -24.89 -13.42 6.91
N ALA A 3 -24.82 -14.38 5.99
CA ALA A 3 -23.57 -15.07 5.64
C ALA A 3 -22.49 -14.11 5.10
N ALA A 4 -22.85 -13.21 4.16
CA ALA A 4 -21.94 -12.21 3.62
C ALA A 4 -21.37 -11.25 4.68
N TRP A 5 -22.12 -10.97 5.76
CA TRP A 5 -21.66 -10.12 6.85
C TRP A 5 -20.72 -10.86 7.81
N LEU A 6 -20.97 -12.15 8.05
CA LEU A 6 -20.04 -13.01 8.79
C LEU A 6 -18.73 -13.21 8.05
N ASP A 7 -18.77 -13.37 6.72
CA ASP A 7 -17.58 -13.48 5.88
C ASP A 7 -16.79 -12.17 5.85
N ALA A 8 -17.48 -11.02 5.74
CA ALA A 8 -16.85 -9.71 5.85
C ALA A 8 -16.21 -9.49 7.24
N GLY A 9 -16.87 -9.95 8.31
CA GLY A 9 -16.34 -9.92 9.68
C GLY A 9 -15.07 -10.75 9.84
N ARG A 10 -15.08 -12.00 9.35
CA ARG A 10 -13.89 -12.88 9.37
C ARG A 10 -12.73 -12.32 8.56
N ALA A 11 -13.01 -11.76 7.38
CA ALA A 11 -12.00 -11.10 6.57
C ALA A 11 -11.41 -9.87 7.28
N ASN A 12 -12.21 -9.14 8.04
CA ASN A 12 -11.74 -8.00 8.83
C ASN A 12 -10.87 -8.45 10.01
N ASP A 13 -11.29 -9.50 10.73
CA ASP A 13 -10.51 -10.06 11.83
C ASP A 13 -9.16 -10.61 11.35
N GLN A 14 -9.14 -11.28 10.19
CA GLN A 14 -7.90 -11.74 9.58
C GLN A 14 -6.98 -10.57 9.24
N ARG A 15 -7.49 -9.49 8.63
CA ARG A 15 -6.70 -8.28 8.35
C ARG A 15 -6.16 -7.62 9.62
N ASN A 16 -6.95 -7.60 10.69
CA ASN A 16 -6.52 -7.06 11.98
C ASN A 16 -5.39 -7.89 12.61
N GLN A 17 -5.48 -9.22 12.55
CA GLN A 17 -4.41 -10.11 13.02
C GLN A 17 -3.14 -9.95 12.18
N GLN A 18 -3.28 -9.82 10.86
CA GLN A 18 -2.17 -9.55 9.94
C GLN A 18 -1.50 -8.21 10.24
N LEU A 19 -2.28 -7.15 10.47
CA LEU A 19 -1.77 -5.84 10.83
C LEU A 19 -1.04 -5.87 12.18
N HIS A 20 -1.61 -6.55 13.18
CA HIS A 20 -0.96 -6.71 14.47
C HIS A 20 0.39 -7.42 14.36
N ALA A 21 0.45 -8.52 13.59
CA ALA A 21 1.70 -9.24 13.34
C ALA A 21 2.74 -8.36 12.63
N LEU A 22 2.30 -7.54 11.67
CA LEU A 22 3.17 -6.57 10.99
C LEU A 22 3.73 -5.53 11.97
N VAL A 23 2.89 -4.94 12.83
CA VAL A 23 3.34 -3.96 13.83
C VAL A 23 4.39 -4.55 14.76
N LEU A 24 4.18 -5.79 15.24
CA LEU A 24 5.17 -6.46 16.10
C LEU A 24 6.51 -6.68 15.40
N ARG A 25 6.50 -7.05 14.11
CA ARG A 25 7.74 -7.20 13.32
C ARG A 25 8.49 -5.89 13.19
N VAL A 26 7.76 -4.81 12.87
CA VAL A 26 8.34 -3.46 12.75
C VAL A 26 8.95 -3.01 14.08
N LEU A 27 8.24 -3.22 15.20
CA LEU A 27 8.76 -2.85 16.52
C LEU A 27 10.01 -3.66 16.93
N ALA A 28 10.16 -4.89 16.44
CA ALA A 28 11.34 -5.71 16.69
C ALA A 28 12.55 -5.31 15.82
N ALA A 29 12.35 -4.59 14.73
CA ALA A 29 13.42 -4.12 13.85
C ALA A 29 14.16 -2.92 14.45
N HIS A 30 15.49 -2.92 14.28
CA HIS A 30 16.35 -1.92 14.88
C HIS A 30 16.70 -0.82 13.87
N GLY A 31 16.12 0.36 14.08
CA GLY A 31 16.37 1.56 13.29
C GLY A 31 15.42 1.75 12.11
N ARG A 32 15.20 3.02 11.73
CA ARG A 32 14.23 3.42 10.69
C ARG A 32 14.36 2.63 9.39
N PRO A 33 15.55 2.43 8.80
CA PRO A 33 15.68 1.68 7.54
C PRO A 33 15.20 0.22 7.66
N ALA A 34 15.53 -0.45 8.76
CA ALA A 34 15.10 -1.82 9.02
C ALA A 34 13.58 -1.90 9.26
N GLN A 35 13.03 -0.91 9.97
CA GLN A 35 11.59 -0.80 10.22
C GLN A 35 10.79 -0.63 8.91
N VAL A 36 11.22 0.27 8.02
CA VAL A 36 10.60 0.47 6.70
C VAL A 36 10.72 -0.79 5.84
N ALA A 37 11.86 -1.48 5.90
CA ALA A 37 12.04 -2.76 5.21
C ALA A 37 11.06 -3.84 5.73
N GLU A 38 10.84 -3.93 7.05
CA GLU A 38 9.86 -4.85 7.63
C GLU A 38 8.42 -4.51 7.24
N VAL A 39 8.06 -3.22 7.10
CA VAL A 39 6.75 -2.86 6.56
C VAL A 39 6.57 -3.45 5.16
N CYS A 40 7.54 -3.23 4.27
CA CYS A 40 7.48 -3.72 2.89
C CYS A 40 7.51 -5.25 2.81
N ALA A 41 8.34 -5.90 3.62
CA ALA A 41 8.42 -7.37 3.69
C ALA A 41 7.12 -7.96 4.25
N GLY A 42 6.58 -7.40 5.32
CA GLY A 42 5.33 -7.85 5.92
C GLY A 42 4.12 -7.69 4.99
N LEU A 43 4.07 -6.65 4.17
CA LEU A 43 3.04 -6.54 3.12
C LEU A 43 3.13 -7.70 2.11
N ARG A 44 4.33 -8.12 1.73
CA ARG A 44 4.51 -9.29 0.84
C ARG A 44 4.17 -10.60 1.53
N GLU A 45 4.67 -10.81 2.74
CA GLU A 45 4.61 -12.10 3.42
C GLU A 45 3.30 -12.33 4.19
N VAL A 46 2.84 -11.31 4.91
CA VAL A 46 1.67 -11.41 5.79
C VAL A 46 0.37 -11.17 5.02
N PHE A 47 0.38 -10.18 4.10
CA PHE A 47 -0.78 -9.86 3.24
C PHE A 47 -0.71 -10.54 1.87
N GLY A 48 0.38 -11.26 1.58
CA GLY A 48 0.55 -12.02 0.33
C GLY A 48 0.71 -11.14 -0.91
N ILE A 49 1.02 -9.85 -0.77
CA ILE A 49 1.02 -8.90 -1.89
C ILE A 49 2.19 -9.22 -2.84
N PRO A 50 1.95 -9.49 -4.14
CA PRO A 50 2.99 -9.91 -5.08
C PRO A 50 4.04 -8.83 -5.32
N TRP A 51 3.61 -7.59 -5.53
CA TRP A 51 4.48 -6.47 -5.79
C TRP A 51 4.23 -5.36 -4.78
N VAL A 52 5.31 -4.93 -4.12
CA VAL A 52 5.30 -3.82 -3.17
C VAL A 52 6.46 -2.91 -3.54
N TYR A 53 6.17 -1.63 -3.71
CA TYR A 53 7.15 -0.63 -4.09
C TYR A 53 6.93 0.65 -3.29
N LEU A 54 7.96 1.11 -2.58
CA LEU A 54 7.94 2.39 -1.86
C LEU A 54 8.88 3.34 -2.59
N THR A 55 8.38 4.51 -2.98
CA THR A 55 9.22 5.53 -3.61
C THR A 55 10.17 6.16 -2.59
N GLU A 56 11.21 6.83 -3.10
CA GLU A 56 12.00 7.76 -2.30
C GLU A 56 11.15 8.93 -1.77
N SER A 57 11.67 9.66 -0.79
CA SER A 57 11.07 10.87 -0.26
C SER A 57 11.12 12.03 -1.24
N GLY A 58 10.06 12.83 -1.32
CA GLY A 58 10.07 14.07 -2.12
C GLY A 58 9.88 13.81 -3.61
N ILE A 59 9.00 12.87 -3.96
CA ILE A 59 8.70 12.57 -5.36
C ILE A 59 8.06 13.75 -6.09
N ASP A 60 8.24 13.76 -7.41
CA ASP A 60 7.48 14.63 -8.31
C ASP A 60 6.01 14.16 -8.36
N ILE A 61 5.14 14.90 -7.68
CA ILE A 61 3.69 14.66 -7.59
C ILE A 61 3.05 14.72 -8.99
N ASP A 62 3.49 15.64 -9.84
CA ASP A 62 2.91 15.84 -11.18
C ASP A 62 3.15 14.61 -12.05
N ALA A 63 4.31 13.96 -11.89
CA ALA A 63 4.64 12.73 -12.57
C ALA A 63 3.68 11.57 -12.21
N TRP A 64 2.99 11.62 -11.06
CA TRP A 64 2.07 10.57 -10.59
C TRP A 64 0.59 10.95 -10.67
N SER A 65 0.27 12.15 -11.15
CA SER A 65 -1.09 12.71 -11.19
C SER A 65 -2.10 11.89 -12.00
N THR A 66 -1.63 11.07 -12.96
CA THR A 66 -2.47 10.15 -13.74
C THR A 66 -2.91 8.91 -12.95
N LEU A 67 -2.23 8.59 -11.86
CA LEU A 67 -2.49 7.43 -11.01
C LEU A 67 -3.05 7.84 -9.65
N VAL A 68 -2.55 8.94 -9.09
CA VAL A 68 -2.88 9.43 -7.75
C VAL A 68 -3.62 10.75 -7.87
N HIS A 69 -4.94 10.69 -7.70
CA HIS A 69 -5.81 11.86 -7.76
C HIS A 69 -6.11 12.47 -6.38
N ASP A 70 -5.98 11.67 -5.32
CA ASP A 70 -6.06 12.11 -3.93
C ASP A 70 -4.75 11.72 -3.23
N TRP A 71 -4.11 12.72 -2.63
CA TRP A 71 -2.83 12.61 -1.94
C TRP A 71 -2.98 12.55 -0.41
N THR A 72 -4.23 12.56 0.07
CA THR A 72 -4.56 12.52 1.49
C THR A 72 -5.13 11.17 1.92
N THR A 73 -5.61 10.36 0.97
CA THR A 73 -6.20 9.05 1.25
C THR A 73 -5.66 7.94 0.35
N PRO A 74 -5.57 6.69 0.86
CA PRO A 74 -5.26 5.52 0.05
C PRO A 74 -6.32 5.30 -1.04
N GLY A 75 -5.85 4.94 -2.24
CA GLY A 75 -6.71 4.54 -3.35
C GLY A 75 -6.40 3.13 -3.84
N CYS A 76 -7.32 2.57 -4.62
CA CYS A 76 -7.14 1.27 -5.26
C CYS A 76 -8.01 1.14 -6.49
N GLY A 77 -7.62 0.27 -7.42
CA GLY A 77 -8.42 -0.04 -8.60
C GLY A 77 -7.67 -0.85 -9.67
N PRO A 78 -8.35 -1.16 -10.78
CA PRO A 78 -7.71 -1.71 -11.96
C PRO A 78 -6.72 -0.69 -12.55
N VAL A 79 -5.65 -1.18 -13.18
CA VAL A 79 -4.68 -0.32 -13.84
C VAL A 79 -5.20 0.09 -15.22
N ALA A 80 -5.26 1.40 -15.49
CA ALA A 80 -5.62 1.92 -16.81
C ALA A 80 -4.46 1.76 -17.81
N GLU A 81 -4.77 1.67 -19.11
CA GLU A 81 -3.75 1.55 -20.18
C GLU A 81 -2.70 2.66 -20.12
N SER A 82 -3.12 3.89 -19.81
CA SER A 82 -2.24 5.06 -19.64
C SER A 82 -1.27 4.96 -18.46
N GLN A 83 -1.57 4.10 -17.47
CA GLN A 83 -0.75 3.87 -16.27
C GLN A 83 0.15 2.63 -16.43
N GLN A 84 -0.22 1.71 -17.33
CA GLN A 84 0.42 0.40 -17.45
C GLN A 84 1.90 0.48 -17.81
N ALA A 85 2.27 1.35 -18.75
CA ALA A 85 3.67 1.48 -19.19
C ALA A 85 4.60 1.80 -18.00
N ARG A 86 4.23 2.80 -17.18
CA ARG A 86 5.02 3.22 -16.02
C ARG A 86 5.05 2.16 -14.91
N LEU A 87 3.90 1.58 -14.57
CA LEU A 87 3.82 0.58 -13.50
C LEU A 87 4.55 -0.71 -13.86
N SER A 88 4.45 -1.15 -15.11
CA SER A 88 5.14 -2.35 -15.59
C SER A 88 6.64 -2.15 -15.73
N GLU A 89 7.11 -0.95 -16.10
CA GLU A 89 8.53 -0.61 -16.08
C GLU A 89 9.12 -0.72 -14.67
N LEU A 90 8.40 -0.22 -13.65
CA LEU A 90 8.82 -0.31 -12.26
C LEU A 90 8.73 -1.73 -11.69
N ALA A 91 7.72 -2.50 -12.09
CA ALA A 91 7.50 -3.86 -11.60
C ALA A 91 8.34 -4.91 -12.33
N GLY A 92 8.75 -4.65 -13.57
CA GLY A 92 9.35 -5.65 -14.47
C GLY A 92 8.35 -6.66 -15.04
N HIS A 93 7.05 -6.50 -14.77
CA HIS A 93 5.96 -7.34 -15.25
C HIS A 93 4.66 -6.54 -15.35
N ALA A 94 3.63 -7.11 -15.99
CA ALA A 94 2.32 -6.46 -16.08
C ALA A 94 1.66 -6.35 -14.69
N ILE A 95 0.91 -5.28 -14.46
CA ILE A 95 0.06 -5.11 -13.27
C ILE A 95 -1.39 -5.01 -13.75
N GLY A 96 -2.29 -5.83 -13.22
CA GLY A 96 -3.73 -5.79 -13.53
C GLY A 96 -4.51 -4.90 -12.56
N SER A 97 -4.13 -4.89 -11.28
CA SER A 97 -4.70 -3.99 -10.28
C SER A 97 -3.65 -3.46 -9.31
N VAL A 98 -3.91 -2.26 -8.78
CA VAL A 98 -2.99 -1.54 -7.90
C VAL A 98 -3.73 -0.84 -6.77
N ALA A 99 -3.12 -0.80 -5.59
CA ALA A 99 -3.44 0.12 -4.52
C ALA A 99 -2.26 1.04 -4.26
N TRP A 100 -2.54 2.29 -3.90
CA TRP A 100 -1.53 3.29 -3.58
C TRP A 100 -1.84 3.95 -2.24
N VAL A 101 -0.78 4.27 -1.49
CA VAL A 101 -0.86 4.95 -0.20
C VAL A 101 0.08 6.16 -0.25
N PRO A 102 -0.48 7.38 -0.32
CA PRO A 102 0.29 8.58 -0.09
C PRO A 102 0.82 8.63 1.34
N VAL A 103 2.09 8.97 1.50
CA VAL A 103 2.75 9.14 2.80
C VAL A 103 3.30 10.56 2.86
N ALA A 104 2.69 11.42 3.67
CA ALA A 104 3.13 12.81 3.80
C ALA A 104 4.41 12.91 4.66
N LEU A 105 5.40 13.65 4.15
CA LEU A 105 6.72 13.84 4.74
C LEU A 105 6.91 15.32 5.08
N GLY A 106 6.42 15.73 6.24
CA GLY A 106 6.46 17.13 6.68
C GLY A 106 5.66 18.07 5.76
N GLU A 107 6.13 19.31 5.60
CA GLU A 107 5.43 20.36 4.85
C GLU A 107 5.65 20.31 3.33
N THR A 108 6.66 19.58 2.84
CA THR A 108 7.16 19.77 1.47
C THR A 108 7.27 18.51 0.62
N GLY A 109 6.94 17.32 1.15
CA GLY A 109 7.17 16.08 0.43
C GLY A 109 6.12 15.01 0.64
N TYR A 110 6.03 14.12 -0.35
CA TYR A 110 5.32 12.84 -0.24
C TYR A 110 6.26 11.70 -0.64
N ALA A 111 6.00 10.53 -0.08
CA ALA A 111 6.34 9.25 -0.69
C ALA A 111 5.05 8.52 -1.10
N LEU A 112 5.17 7.54 -1.98
CA LEU A 112 4.08 6.66 -2.38
C LEU A 112 4.47 5.21 -2.15
N LEU A 113 3.60 4.50 -1.44
CA LEU A 113 3.63 3.04 -1.40
C LEU A 113 2.63 2.51 -2.42
N PHE A 114 3.11 1.64 -3.31
CA PHE A 114 2.32 0.89 -4.26
C PHE A 114 2.26 -0.59 -3.89
N LEU A 115 1.07 -1.16 -4.03
CA LEU A 115 0.78 -2.58 -3.89
C LEU A 115 0.13 -3.05 -5.19
N GLY A 116 0.73 -4.01 -5.87
CA GLY A 116 0.26 -4.43 -7.19
C GLY A 116 0.17 -5.94 -7.35
N SER A 117 -0.61 -6.32 -8.35
CA SER A 117 -0.93 -7.70 -8.69
C SER A 117 -1.24 -7.82 -10.16
N GLU A 118 -0.86 -8.93 -10.79
CA GLU A 118 -1.28 -9.28 -12.14
C GLU A 118 -2.79 -9.55 -12.21
N ASP A 119 -3.40 -10.03 -11.11
CA ASP A 119 -4.84 -10.21 -11.00
C ASP A 119 -5.57 -8.85 -10.92
N GLU A 120 -6.38 -8.54 -11.93
CA GLU A 120 -7.20 -7.33 -12.06
C GLU A 120 -8.26 -7.18 -10.97
N THR A 121 -8.63 -8.27 -10.30
CA THR A 121 -9.70 -8.29 -9.29
C THR A 121 -9.20 -8.18 -7.86
N ARG A 122 -7.87 -8.18 -7.67
CA ARG A 122 -7.26 -8.23 -6.33
C ARG A 122 -7.43 -6.93 -5.53
N PHE A 123 -7.41 -5.79 -6.20
CA PHE A 123 -7.66 -4.47 -5.60
C PHE A 123 -8.92 -3.82 -6.20
N PRO A 124 -10.12 -4.32 -5.86
CA PRO A 124 -11.37 -3.82 -6.41
C PRO A 124 -11.72 -2.45 -5.81
N LEU A 125 -12.37 -1.61 -6.62
CA LEU A 125 -12.81 -0.28 -6.21
C LEU A 125 -13.69 -0.31 -4.93
N GLY A 126 -13.44 0.63 -4.03
CA GLY A 126 -14.35 0.98 -2.94
C GLY A 126 -14.36 0.07 -1.70
N THR A 127 -13.48 -0.94 -1.59
CA THR A 127 -13.50 -1.85 -0.43
C THR A 127 -12.12 -2.05 0.21
N GLY A 128 -12.05 -1.95 1.55
CA GLY A 128 -10.96 -2.55 2.33
C GLY A 128 -9.67 -1.74 2.44
N THR A 129 -9.69 -0.42 2.24
CA THR A 129 -8.48 0.43 2.33
C THR A 129 -8.11 0.86 3.75
N HIS A 130 -8.90 0.51 4.78
CA HIS A 130 -8.62 0.94 6.16
C HIS A 130 -7.25 0.47 6.66
N TYR A 131 -6.85 -0.76 6.37
CA TYR A 131 -5.52 -1.23 6.76
C TYR A 131 -4.40 -0.52 5.99
N LEU A 132 -4.66 -0.07 4.75
CA LEU A 132 -3.72 0.73 3.97
C LEU A 132 -3.51 2.11 4.59
N GLN A 133 -4.56 2.71 5.13
CA GLN A 133 -4.47 3.94 5.91
C GLN A 133 -3.53 3.75 7.11
N GLN A 134 -3.74 2.67 7.87
CA GLN A 134 -2.91 2.35 9.04
C GLN A 134 -1.45 2.08 8.67
N VAL A 135 -1.21 1.43 7.53
CA VAL A 135 0.15 1.23 6.98
C VAL A 135 0.77 2.56 6.57
N GLY A 136 0.00 3.47 5.95
CA GLY A 136 0.45 4.82 5.59
C GLY A 136 0.87 5.64 6.81
N GLU A 137 0.05 5.63 7.87
CA GLU A 137 0.34 6.32 9.14
C GLU A 137 1.60 5.76 9.83
N MET A 138 1.78 4.44 9.78
CA MET A 138 3.00 3.80 10.28
C MET A 138 4.22 4.24 9.46
N LEU A 139 4.15 4.22 8.13
CA LEU A 139 5.24 4.70 7.27
C LEU A 139 5.54 6.19 7.49
N GLN A 140 4.51 7.02 7.65
CA GLN A 140 4.68 8.43 7.98
C GLN A 140 5.47 8.62 9.27
N THR A 141 5.16 7.84 10.31
CA THR A 141 5.89 7.88 11.59
C THR A 141 7.36 7.46 11.43
N LEU A 142 7.62 6.47 10.57
CA LEU A 142 8.97 5.96 10.33
C LEU A 142 9.81 6.87 9.43
N LEU A 143 9.16 7.62 8.53
CA LEU A 143 9.83 8.47 7.54
C LEU A 143 9.86 9.95 7.93
N ALA A 144 9.06 10.36 8.91
CA ALA A 144 9.18 11.69 9.51
C ALA A 144 10.59 11.87 10.10
N ASP A 145 11.15 13.08 9.91
CA ASP A 145 12.47 13.47 10.42
C ASP A 145 12.49 13.71 11.93
#